data_AF-A0A2M8EA41-F1
#
_entry.id   AF-A0A2M8EA41-F1
#
_cell.length_a   1.000
_cell.length_b   1.000
_cell.length_c   1.000
_cell.angle_alpha   90.00
_cell.angle_beta   90.00
_cell.angle_gamma   90.00
#
_symmetry.space_group_name_H-M   'P 1'
#
loop_
_entity.id
_entity.type
_entity.pdbx_description
1 polymer ?
#
loop_
_entity_poly.entity_id
_entity_poly.type
_entity_poly.pdbx_seq_one_letter_code
_entity_poly.pdbx_strand_id
1 'polypeptide(L)'
;MILVVGDSTFGRINPMPFPDLYIAANTDFAVARYSSDGSLDKSFGVNGKTNTDFGFLSDTGYAVTLQSDGAILVSGSSQIYIGPDVEIRFSTVRYTSDGSLDPTFKSR
;
A
#
# COMPACT_ATOMS: atom_id res chain seq x y z
N MET A 1 -5.92 -2.24 19.57
CA MET A 1 -5.36 -2.39 18.22
C MET A 1 -6.04 -1.38 17.32
N ILE A 2 -5.29 -0.46 16.74
CA ILE A 2 -5.79 0.51 15.77
C ILE A 2 -5.06 0.26 14.46
N LEU A 3 -5.81 0.20 13.37
CA LEU A 3 -5.28 0.10 12.01
C LEU A 3 -5.51 1.42 11.30
N VAL A 4 -4.48 1.92 10.63
CA VAL A 4 -4.55 3.11 9.79
C VAL A 4 -4.10 2.74 8.39
N VAL A 5 -4.85 3.23 7.40
CA VAL A 5 -4.50 3.11 5.98
C VAL A 5 -4.31 4.50 5.39
N GLY A 6 -3.36 4.62 4.47
CA GLY A 6 -3.14 5.83 3.70
C GLY A 6 -2.13 5.59 2.59
N ASP A 7 -1.52 6.68 2.14
CA ASP A 7 -0.34 6.63 1.28
C ASP A 7 0.96 6.83 2.07
N SER A 8 2.08 6.41 1.49
CA SER A 8 3.40 6.84 1.95
C SER A 8 4.23 7.37 0.79
N THR A 9 4.80 8.57 0.96
CA THR A 9 5.80 9.13 0.05
C THR A 9 7.17 8.62 0.47
N PHE A 10 7.59 7.45 -0.01
CA PHE A 10 9.01 7.11 -0.02
C PHE A 10 9.57 7.58 -1.35
N GLY A 11 10.55 8.48 -1.33
CA GLY A 11 11.15 9.14 -2.50
C GLY A 11 11.88 8.19 -3.45
N ARG A 12 11.16 7.23 -4.03
CA ARG A 12 11.60 6.42 -5.15
C ARG A 12 11.32 7.21 -6.41
N ILE A 13 12.38 7.82 -6.93
CA ILE A 13 12.43 8.22 -8.33
C ILE A 13 12.49 6.93 -9.13
N ASN A 14 11.31 6.42 -9.50
CA ASN A 14 11.22 5.30 -10.40
C ASN A 14 11.67 5.80 -11.79
N PRO A 15 12.75 5.24 -12.37
CA PRO A 15 13.14 5.60 -13.72
C PRO A 15 11.98 5.22 -14.64
N MET A 16 11.35 6.25 -15.21
CA MET A 16 10.24 6.08 -16.12
C MET A 16 10.72 5.42 -17.41
N PRO A 17 9.85 4.69 -18.14
CA PRO A 17 10.15 4.24 -19.49
C PRO A 17 10.28 5.40 -20.50
N PHE A 18 10.07 6.64 -20.06
CA PHE A 18 10.24 7.87 -20.84
C PHE A 18 11.40 8.69 -20.24
N PRO A 19 12.49 8.93 -21.00
CA PRO A 19 13.74 9.49 -20.46
C PRO A 19 13.64 10.93 -19.94
N ASP A 20 12.57 11.66 -20.26
CA ASP A 20 12.43 13.09 -19.97
C ASP A 20 11.30 13.44 -18.98
N LEU A 21 10.67 12.44 -18.35
CA LEU A 21 9.61 12.67 -17.36
C LEU A 21 10.03 12.14 -16.00
N TYR A 22 10.31 13.04 -15.07
CA TYR A 22 10.46 12.73 -13.65
C TYR A 22 9.20 13.18 -12.92
N ILE A 23 8.40 12.24 -12.39
CA ILE A 23 7.32 12.57 -11.46
C ILE A 23 7.85 12.40 -10.04
N ALA A 24 7.72 13.46 -9.24
CA ALA A 24 8.32 13.56 -7.90
C ALA A 24 7.41 13.05 -6.76
N ALA A 25 6.30 12.39 -7.08
CA ALA A 25 5.36 11.89 -6.07
C ALA A 25 4.79 10.53 -6.49
N ASN A 26 5.52 9.48 -6.14
CA ASN A 26 4.98 8.12 -6.08
C ASN A 26 4.56 7.86 -4.64
N THR A 27 3.31 7.50 -4.47
CA THR A 27 2.72 7.11 -3.20
C THR A 27 2.45 5.63 -3.24
N ASP A 28 2.73 4.92 -2.16
CA ASP A 28 2.42 3.48 -2.03
C ASP A 28 1.26 3.28 -1.06
N PHE A 29 0.49 2.20 -1.19
CA PHE A 29 -0.42 1.79 -0.12
C PHE A 29 0.38 1.61 1.16
N ALA A 30 -0.09 2.21 2.26
CA ALA A 30 0.53 2.07 3.56
C ALA A 30 -0.49 1.59 4.60
N VAL A 31 -0.09 0.60 5.39
CA VAL A 31 -0.83 0.14 6.57
C VAL A 31 0.06 0.26 7.79
N ALA A 32 -0.46 0.86 8.86
CA ALA A 32 0.20 0.91 10.15
C ALA A 32 -0.65 0.27 11.24
N ARG A 33 0.01 -0.43 12.17
CA ARG A 33 -0.62 -0.99 13.36
C ARG A 33 -0.15 -0.27 14.62
N TYR A 34 -1.11 0.08 15.47
CA TYR A 34 -0.86 0.68 16.76
C TYR A 34 -1.37 -0.20 17.91
N SER A 35 -0.58 -0.22 18.98
CA SER A 35 -0.92 -0.76 20.28
C SER A 35 -2.07 0.01 20.93
N SER A 36 -2.68 -0.54 21.99
CA SER A 36 -3.77 0.11 22.71
C SER A 36 -3.39 1.43 23.38
N ASP A 37 -2.11 1.63 23.64
CA ASP A 37 -1.53 2.87 24.17
C ASP A 37 -1.23 3.92 23.08
N GLY A 38 -1.54 3.63 21.82
CA GLY A 38 -1.28 4.51 20.68
C GLY A 38 0.16 4.49 20.17
N SER A 39 1.04 3.64 20.71
CA SER A 39 2.38 3.42 20.17
C SER A 39 2.34 2.55 18.91
N LEU A 40 3.29 2.75 17.98
CA LEU A 40 3.44 1.84 16.83
C LEU A 40 3.80 0.44 17.33
N ASP A 41 3.04 -0.56 16.87
CA ASP A 41 3.35 -1.94 17.15
C ASP A 41 4.49 -2.42 16.25
N LYS A 42 5.71 -2.40 16.79
CA LYS A 42 6.92 -2.76 16.04
C LYS A 42 6.98 -4.22 15.57
N SER A 43 6.08 -5.08 16.03
CA SER A 43 5.96 -6.46 15.53
C SER A 43 5.20 -6.56 14.21
N PHE A 44 4.57 -5.48 13.74
CA PHE A 44 3.86 -5.42 12.48
C PHE A 44 4.75 -4.89 11.35
N GLY A 45 4.86 -5.64 10.26
CA GLY A 45 5.63 -5.24 9.08
C GLY A 45 7.05 -4.80 9.43
N VAL A 46 7.49 -3.69 8.83
CA VAL A 46 8.75 -3.03 9.13
C VAL A 46 8.48 -1.82 10.02
N ASN A 47 8.91 -1.89 11.28
CA ASN A 47 8.76 -0.82 12.28
C ASN A 47 7.30 -0.36 12.51
N GLY A 48 6.35 -1.30 12.46
CA GLY A 48 4.93 -1.04 12.66
C GLY A 48 4.16 -0.66 11.39
N LYS A 49 4.79 -0.77 10.23
CA LYS A 49 4.21 -0.36 8.94
C LYS A 49 4.52 -1.37 7.83
N THR A 50 3.60 -1.50 6.89
CA THR A 50 3.82 -2.19 5.63
C THR A 50 3.42 -1.28 4.49
N ASN A 51 4.27 -1.22 3.46
CA ASN A 51 3.99 -0.52 2.23
C ASN A 51 3.80 -1.53 1.08
N THR A 52 2.94 -1.22 0.11
CA THR A 52 2.74 -2.03 -1.09
C THR A 52 2.63 -1.14 -2.30
N ASP A 53 3.57 -1.37 -3.22
CA ASP A 53 3.71 -0.70 -4.51
C ASP A 53 2.99 -1.56 -5.57
N PHE A 54 2.02 -0.97 -6.26
CA PHE A 54 1.27 -1.59 -7.36
C PHE A 54 1.78 -1.15 -8.75
N GLY A 55 2.77 -0.25 -8.83
CA GLY A 55 3.32 0.20 -10.09
C GLY A 55 4.06 1.52 -10.02
N PHE A 56 4.11 2.20 -11.15
CA PHE A 56 5.06 3.30 -11.34
C PHE A 56 4.60 4.65 -10.80
N LEU A 57 3.33 4.78 -10.37
CA LEU A 57 2.70 6.05 -10.02
C LEU A 57 2.20 6.06 -8.58
N SER A 58 1.00 6.60 -8.35
CA SER A 58 0.40 6.80 -7.03
C SER A 58 -0.61 5.73 -6.70
N ASP A 59 -0.44 5.13 -5.54
CA ASP A 59 -1.30 4.12 -4.95
C ASP A 59 -1.82 4.63 -3.60
N THR A 60 -3.15 4.68 -3.47
CA THR A 60 -3.81 5.18 -2.25
C THR A 60 -4.78 4.17 -1.70
N GLY A 61 -4.57 3.74 -0.45
CA GLY A 61 -5.52 2.93 0.30
C GLY A 61 -6.60 3.80 0.95
N TYR A 62 -7.88 3.49 0.72
CA TYR A 62 -9.01 4.28 1.22
C TYR A 62 -9.76 3.61 2.36
N ALA A 63 -9.80 2.28 2.37
CA ALA A 63 -10.58 1.50 3.31
C ALA A 63 -9.77 0.31 3.83
N VAL A 64 -9.97 -0.02 5.11
CA VAL A 64 -9.34 -1.15 5.77
C VAL A 64 -10.37 -1.89 6.61
N THR A 65 -10.30 -3.23 6.58
CA THR A 65 -11.07 -4.08 7.48
C THR A 65 -10.20 -5.20 8.05
N LEU A 66 -10.47 -5.56 9.30
CA LEU A 66 -9.94 -6.78 9.91
C LEU A 66 -10.89 -7.94 9.59
N GLN A 67 -10.35 -9.05 9.09
CA GLN A 67 -11.11 -10.26 8.82
C GLN A 67 -11.10 -11.19 10.04
N SER A 68 -12.01 -12.18 10.04
CA SER A 68 -12.19 -13.11 11.16
C SER A 68 -10.98 -13.98 11.46
N ASP A 69 -10.11 -14.19 10.49
CA ASP A 69 -8.85 -14.92 10.65
C ASP A 69 -7.66 -14.03 11.03
N GLY A 70 -7.92 -12.77 11.37
CA GLY A 70 -6.90 -11.81 11.79
C GLY A 70 -6.14 -11.16 10.64
N ALA A 71 -6.43 -11.53 9.39
CA ALA A 71 -5.88 -10.84 8.23
C ALA A 71 -6.52 -9.46 8.04
N ILE A 72 -5.83 -8.59 7.32
CA ILE A 72 -6.23 -7.21 7.09
C ILE A 72 -6.45 -7.04 5.60
N LEU A 73 -7.65 -6.63 5.20
CA LEU A 73 -7.97 -6.34 3.81
C LEU A 73 -7.99 -4.83 3.61
N VAL A 74 -7.28 -4.35 2.60
CA VAL A 74 -7.22 -2.94 2.21
C VAL A 74 -7.68 -2.79 0.78
N SER A 75 -8.55 -1.80 0.54
CA SER A 75 -9.00 -1.42 -0.79
C SER A 75 -8.71 0.04 -1.06
N GLY A 76 -8.40 0.33 -2.31
CA GLY A 76 -7.92 1.63 -2.75
C GLY A 76 -7.88 1.75 -4.27
N SER A 77 -7.05 2.67 -4.75
CA SER A 77 -6.76 2.82 -6.18
C SER A 77 -5.27 2.85 -6.43
N SER A 78 -4.83 2.16 -7.49
CA SER A 78 -3.48 2.29 -8.04
C SER A 78 -3.49 3.04 -9.36
N GLN A 79 -2.38 3.69 -9.67
CA GLN A 79 -2.17 4.35 -10.96
C GLN A 79 -1.05 3.63 -11.71
N ILE A 80 -1.30 3.32 -12.98
CA ILE A 80 -0.37 2.58 -13.82
C ILE A 80 -0.33 3.21 -15.22
N TYR A 81 0.86 3.24 -15.81
CA TYR A 81 1.03 3.56 -17.22
C TYR A 81 0.58 2.42 -18.14
N ILE A 82 -0.19 2.78 -19.15
CA ILE A 82 -0.57 1.92 -20.28
C ILE A 82 -0.22 2.68 -21.56
N GLY A 83 1.02 2.49 -22.04
CA GLY A 83 1.54 3.30 -23.14
C GLY A 83 1.71 4.77 -22.70
N PRO A 84 1.16 5.76 -23.44
CA PRO A 84 1.23 7.17 -23.05
C PRO A 84 0.21 7.56 -21.97
N ASP A 85 -0.77 6.71 -21.70
CA ASP A 85 -1.91 7.02 -20.84
C ASP A 85 -1.71 6.51 -19.40
N VAL A 86 -2.42 7.13 -18.46
CA VAL A 86 -2.53 6.68 -17.06
C VAL A 86 -3.88 6.01 -16.86
N GLU A 87 -3.86 4.76 -16.41
CA GLU A 87 -5.04 4.02 -15.99
C GLU A 87 -5.12 4.04 -14.46
N ILE A 88 -6.29 4.40 -13.94
CA ILE A 88 -6.62 4.24 -12.51
C ILE A 88 -7.33 2.91 -12.35
N ARG A 89 -6.78 2.03 -11.53
CA ARG A 89 -7.38 0.73 -11.21
C ARG A 89 -7.88 0.70 -9.79
N PHE A 90 -9.01 0.04 -9.58
CA PHE A 90 -9.39 -0.42 -8.25
C PHE A 90 -8.40 -1.50 -7.83
N SER A 91 -7.79 -1.31 -6.67
CA SER A 91 -6.81 -2.25 -6.15
C SER A 91 -7.18 -2.67 -4.75
N THR A 92 -7.04 -3.96 -4.50
CA THR A 92 -7.25 -4.55 -3.19
C THR A 92 -6.03 -5.38 -2.83
N VAL A 93 -5.62 -5.37 -1.58
CA VAL A 93 -4.52 -6.18 -1.05
C VAL A 93 -4.91 -6.73 0.30
N ARG A 94 -4.42 -7.92 0.59
CA ARG A 94 -4.57 -8.55 1.89
C ARG A 94 -3.21 -8.69 2.54
N TYR A 95 -3.14 -8.30 3.81
CA TYR A 95 -2.00 -8.54 4.69
C TYR A 95 -2.39 -9.59 5.71
N THR A 96 -1.43 -10.43 6.11
CA THR A 96 -1.62 -11.31 7.25
C THR A 96 -1.64 -10.49 8.55
N SER A 97 -1.92 -11.14 9.67
CA SER A 97 -1.94 -10.48 10.97
C SER A 97 -0.58 -9.91 11.39
N ASP A 98 0.54 -10.32 10.81
CA ASP A 98 1.86 -9.74 11.10
C ASP A 98 2.22 -8.57 10.16
N GLY A 99 1.36 -8.24 9.19
CA GLY A 99 1.58 -7.18 8.24
C GLY A 99 2.32 -7.59 6.98
N SER A 100 2.74 -8.85 6.84
CA SER A 100 3.22 -9.38 5.56
C SER A 100 2.10 -9.46 4.52
N LEU A 101 2.43 -9.29 3.25
CA LEU A 101 1.50 -9.48 2.14
C LEU A 101 1.03 -10.94 2.12
N ASP A 102 -0.27 -11.19 2.02
CA ASP A 102 -0.82 -12.54 1.92
C ASP A 102 -0.85 -13.01 0.45
N PRO A 103 0.02 -13.96 0.04
CA PRO A 103 0.10 -14.42 -1.34
C PRO A 103 -1.07 -15.33 -1.74
N THR A 104 -1.86 -15.83 -0.77
CA THR A 104 -3.00 -16.70 -1.03
C THR A 104 -4.21 -15.91 -1.53
N PHE A 105 -4.24 -14.60 -1.25
CA PHE A 105 -5.26 -13.69 -1.74
C PHE A 105 -4.92 -13.23 -3.15
N LYS A 106 -5.66 -13.75 -4.15
CA LYS A 106 -5.46 -13.39 -5.55
C LYS A 106 -6.22 -12.10 -5.88
N SER A 107 -5.65 -10.96 -5.50
CA SER A 107 -6.11 -9.67 -6.02
C SER A 107 -5.18 -9.12 -7.11
N ARG A 108 -5.78 -8.35 -8.02
CA ARG A 108 -5.13 -7.42 -8.95
C ARG A 108 -5.98 -6.15 -8.98
#